data_AF-A0A9E2LZN0-F1
#
_entry.id   AF-A0A9E2LZN0-F1
#
_cell.length_a   1.000
_cell.length_b   1.000
_cell.length_c   1.000
_cell.angle_alpha   90.00
_cell.angle_beta   90.00
_cell.angle_gamma   90.00
#
_symmetry.space_group_name_H-M   'P 1'
#
loop_
_entity.id
_entity.type
_entity.pdbx_description
1 polymer ?
#
loop_
_entity_poly.entity_id
_entity_poly.type
_entity_poly.pdbx_seq_one_letter_code
_entity_poly.pdbx_strand_id
1 'polypeptide(L)'
;MSDNIFTTVLKKKSSGDPMKINEIEIEFSGKVYCTSFDSRIGHIYIASTDKGLCKINIPKETKKDFFGWLDNHFEMDAVVENKSRNKEYIDQLTRYLNGKLVEFTFPVDLIGTPFQIRVWKELSKIPYGVTITYKQLAKRVGVPKGFQAVGKANGSNPLPIVIPCHRVIGSDGSLIGYASGVKTKEFLLRHEGAIIV
;
A
#
# COMPACT_ATOMS: atom_id res chain seq x y z
N MET A 1 2.89 -5.28 -28.54
CA MET A 1 4.08 -6.07 -28.20
C MET A 1 5.14 -5.13 -27.67
N SER A 2 5.35 -5.15 -26.36
CA SER A 2 6.61 -4.83 -25.68
C SER A 2 6.35 -5.00 -24.18
N ASP A 3 6.26 -6.25 -23.76
CA ASP A 3 6.57 -6.63 -22.39
C ASP A 3 8.04 -6.27 -22.14
N ASN A 4 8.33 -5.40 -21.17
CA ASN A 4 9.65 -5.32 -20.52
C ASN A 4 9.67 -4.25 -19.42
N ILE A 5 9.27 -4.61 -18.18
CA ILE A 5 9.81 -3.99 -16.96
C ILE A 5 9.78 -5.04 -15.82
N PHE A 6 10.64 -6.06 -15.90
CA PHE A 6 11.01 -6.86 -14.72
C PHE A 6 12.48 -7.25 -14.84
N THR A 7 13.37 -6.50 -14.21
CA THR A 7 14.69 -7.02 -13.85
C THR A 7 15.20 -6.27 -12.62
N THR A 8 15.06 -6.86 -11.45
CA THR A 8 16.01 -6.60 -10.35
C THR A 8 17.11 -7.64 -10.49
N VAL A 9 18.35 -7.19 -10.65
CA VAL A 9 19.52 -8.04 -10.85
C VAL A 9 19.83 -8.77 -9.54
N LEU A 10 19.74 -10.10 -9.56
CA LEU A 10 20.20 -10.98 -8.49
C LEU A 10 21.71 -11.22 -8.65
N LYS A 11 22.54 -10.83 -7.68
CA LYS A 11 23.95 -11.26 -7.61
C LYS A 11 24.21 -12.07 -6.35
N LYS A 12 24.82 -13.24 -6.52
CA LYS A 12 25.34 -14.08 -5.44
C LYS A 12 26.62 -13.47 -4.88
N LYS A 13 26.73 -13.37 -3.55
CA LYS A 13 28.02 -13.32 -2.86
C LYS A 13 28.21 -14.67 -2.17
N SER A 14 29.32 -15.36 -2.41
CA SER A 14 29.64 -16.58 -1.65
C SER A 14 30.24 -16.19 -0.30
N SER A 15 29.49 -16.32 0.79
CA SER A 15 30.04 -16.35 2.14
C SER A 15 30.43 -17.79 2.47
N GLY A 16 31.68 -18.02 2.86
CA GLY A 16 32.24 -19.33 3.22
C GLY A 16 31.75 -19.89 4.57
N ASP A 17 30.47 -19.77 4.86
CA ASP A 17 29.85 -20.27 6.09
C ASP A 17 28.60 -21.09 5.73
N PRO A 18 28.60 -22.43 5.91
CA PRO A 18 27.58 -23.32 5.37
C PRO A 18 26.24 -23.28 6.13
N MET A 19 26.06 -22.44 7.15
CA MET A 19 24.89 -22.52 8.04
C MET A 19 24.08 -21.22 8.24
N LYS A 20 24.29 -20.17 7.44
CA LYS A 20 23.36 -19.04 7.37
C LYS A 20 22.35 -19.21 6.23
N ILE A 21 21.08 -19.30 6.58
CA ILE A 21 19.96 -19.23 5.65
C ILE A 21 20.05 -17.85 4.98
N ASN A 22 20.08 -17.83 3.64
CA ASN A 22 20.28 -16.63 2.82
C ASN A 22 19.19 -15.58 3.11
N GLU A 23 19.50 -14.57 3.90
CA GLU A 23 18.77 -13.32 3.91
C GLU A 23 19.07 -12.59 2.59
N ILE A 24 18.03 -12.41 1.78
CA ILE A 24 18.11 -11.70 0.51
C ILE A 24 18.03 -10.21 0.85
N GLU A 25 19.18 -9.54 0.94
CA GLU A 25 19.21 -8.07 0.97
C GLU A 25 18.94 -7.54 -0.44
N ILE A 26 17.87 -6.75 -0.56
CA ILE A 26 17.52 -6.04 -1.80
C ILE A 26 18.23 -4.68 -1.72
N GLU A 27 19.38 -4.53 -2.38
CA GLU A 27 20.03 -3.22 -2.53
C GLU A 27 19.17 -2.31 -3.41
N PHE A 28 18.49 -1.34 -2.80
CA PHE A 28 17.79 -0.27 -3.50
C PHE A 28 18.77 0.90 -3.73
N SER A 29 19.20 1.12 -4.97
CA SER A 29 20.15 2.20 -5.30
C SER A 29 19.50 3.53 -5.71
N GLY A 30 18.21 3.73 -5.42
CA GLY A 30 17.45 4.94 -5.77
C GLY A 30 17.28 5.89 -4.59
N LYS A 31 16.92 7.15 -4.85
CA LYS A 31 16.45 8.06 -3.79
C LYS A 31 14.99 7.74 -3.43
N VAL A 32 14.64 7.98 -2.17
CA VAL A 32 13.25 7.94 -1.68
C VAL A 32 12.86 9.34 -1.25
N TYR A 33 11.79 9.87 -1.83
CA TYR A 33 11.32 11.23 -1.55
C TYR A 33 10.13 11.17 -0.59
N CYS A 34 10.27 11.71 0.62
CA CYS A 34 9.18 11.75 1.59
C CYS A 34 8.67 13.17 1.85
N THR A 35 7.43 13.27 2.31
CA THR A 35 6.82 14.52 2.79
C THR A 35 5.54 14.20 3.57
N SER A 36 4.87 15.24 4.07
CA SER A 36 3.56 15.13 4.69
C SER A 36 2.64 16.30 4.33
N PHE A 37 1.34 16.12 4.55
CA PHE A 37 0.32 17.13 4.31
C PHE A 37 -0.93 16.88 5.17
N ASP A 38 -1.68 17.94 5.43
CA ASP A 38 -2.97 17.85 6.12
C ASP A 38 -4.09 17.49 5.15
N SER A 39 -5.05 16.70 5.64
CA SER A 39 -6.19 16.22 4.86
C SER A 39 -7.46 16.15 5.70
N ARG A 40 -8.59 15.83 5.06
CA ARG A 40 -9.90 15.67 5.75
C ARG A 40 -9.94 14.54 6.76
N ILE A 41 -9.03 13.56 6.67
CA ILE A 41 -8.95 12.48 7.65
C ILE A 41 -7.90 12.74 8.74
N GLY A 42 -7.12 13.82 8.60
CA GLY A 42 -5.98 14.21 9.45
C GLY A 42 -4.65 14.27 8.68
N HIS A 43 -3.53 14.28 9.40
CA HIS A 43 -2.18 14.41 8.84
C HIS A 43 -1.67 13.12 8.16
N ILE A 44 -1.26 13.21 6.89
CA ILE A 44 -0.81 12.08 6.07
C ILE A 44 0.67 12.22 5.75
N TYR A 45 1.43 11.14 5.89
CA TYR A 45 2.79 11.03 5.38
C TYR A 45 2.81 10.19 4.11
N ILE A 46 3.67 10.56 3.16
CA ILE A 46 3.87 9.82 1.92
C ILE A 46 5.35 9.71 1.56
N ALA A 47 5.70 8.61 0.88
CA ALA A 47 6.99 8.46 0.22
C ALA A 47 6.82 7.91 -1.20
N SER A 48 7.72 8.33 -2.08
CA SER A 48 7.82 7.83 -3.46
C SER A 48 9.25 7.49 -3.83
N THR A 49 9.39 6.51 -4.70
CA THR A 49 10.63 6.20 -5.43
C THR A 49 10.55 6.80 -6.82
N ASP A 50 11.59 6.63 -7.64
CA ASP A 50 11.51 7.00 -9.07
C ASP A 50 10.53 6.15 -9.87
N LYS A 51 10.04 5.03 -9.32
CA LYS A 51 9.00 4.19 -9.95
C LYS A 51 7.58 4.63 -9.61
N GLY A 52 7.37 5.31 -8.49
CA GLY A 52 6.03 5.73 -8.06
C GLY A 52 5.87 5.90 -6.55
N LEU A 53 4.64 6.19 -6.13
CA LEU A 53 4.27 6.25 -4.71
C LEU A 53 4.45 4.86 -4.06
N CYS A 54 5.22 4.78 -2.98
CA CYS A 54 5.55 3.51 -2.32
C CYS A 54 5.00 3.38 -0.90
N LYS A 55 4.71 4.51 -0.22
CA LYS A 55 4.14 4.51 1.12
C LYS A 55 3.13 5.64 1.31
N ILE A 56 2.02 5.32 1.98
CA ILE A 56 1.10 6.26 2.60
C ILE A 56 0.94 5.83 4.07
N ASN A 57 1.13 6.74 5.02
CA ASN A 57 0.65 6.58 6.38
C ASN A 57 -0.49 7.54 6.65
N ILE A 58 -1.55 7.03 7.26
CA ILE A 58 -2.75 7.80 7.57
C ILE A 58 -2.81 8.10 9.08
N PRO A 59 -3.67 9.02 9.56
CA PRO A 59 -3.55 9.67 10.87
C PRO A 59 -3.59 8.78 12.13
N LYS A 60 -3.92 7.49 12.00
CA LYS A 60 -3.80 6.52 13.10
C LYS A 60 -2.35 6.09 13.33
N GLU A 61 -1.49 6.26 12.33
CA GLU A 61 -0.09 5.87 12.33
C GLU A 61 0.76 7.10 12.64
N THR A 62 1.82 6.90 13.42
CA THR A 62 2.69 7.98 13.87
C THR A 62 3.77 8.28 12.85
N LYS A 63 4.43 9.45 12.99
CA LYS A 63 5.67 9.74 12.25
C LYS A 63 6.71 8.63 12.46
N LYS A 64 6.81 8.07 13.67
CA LYS A 64 7.71 6.96 13.98
C LYS A 64 7.38 5.71 13.18
N ASP A 65 6.11 5.37 13.00
CA ASP A 65 5.69 4.22 12.19
C ASP A 65 6.06 4.42 10.71
N PHE A 66 5.93 5.64 10.20
CA PHE A 66 6.32 5.99 8.83
C PHE A 66 7.81 5.84 8.57
N PHE A 67 8.65 6.48 9.40
CA PHE A 67 10.09 6.37 9.24
C PHE A 67 10.60 4.97 9.60
N GLY A 68 9.97 4.28 10.55
CA GLY A 68 10.28 2.88 10.85
C GLY A 68 9.95 1.95 9.68
N TRP A 69 8.89 2.21 8.91
CA TRP A 69 8.67 1.46 7.68
C TRP A 69 9.74 1.78 6.63
N LEU A 70 10.14 3.04 6.45
CA LEU A 70 11.20 3.40 5.50
C LEU A 70 12.53 2.74 5.85
N ASP A 71 12.94 2.75 7.11
CA ASP A 71 14.17 2.14 7.62
C ASP A 71 14.21 0.61 7.38
N ASN A 72 13.06 -0.05 7.44
CA ASN A 72 12.96 -1.48 7.15
C ASN A 72 13.04 -1.83 5.65
N HIS A 73 12.93 -0.86 4.74
CA HIS A 73 12.82 -1.12 3.30
C HIS A 73 13.86 -0.37 2.45
N PHE A 74 14.52 0.63 3.02
CA PHE A 74 15.47 1.49 2.32
C PHE A 74 16.61 1.90 3.23
N GLU A 75 17.76 2.22 2.63
CA GLU A 75 18.85 2.89 3.33
C GLU A 75 18.42 4.32 3.69
N MET A 76 18.52 4.68 4.97
CA MET A 76 18.04 5.98 5.45
C MET A 76 18.79 7.17 4.84
N ASP A 77 20.04 7.00 4.42
CA ASP A 77 20.81 8.03 3.70
C ASP A 77 20.23 8.35 2.31
N ALA A 78 19.41 7.47 1.75
CA ALA A 78 18.70 7.67 0.49
C ALA A 78 17.35 8.38 0.66
N VAL A 79 16.86 8.56 1.90
CA VAL A 79 15.57 9.18 2.20
C VAL A 79 15.74 10.70 2.28
N VAL A 80 15.06 11.41 1.39
CA VAL A 80 15.15 12.87 1.25
C VAL A 80 13.77 13.48 1.42
N GLU A 81 13.65 14.48 2.31
CA GLU A 81 12.42 15.27 2.38
C GLU A 81 12.30 16.14 1.13
N ASN A 82 11.26 15.90 0.31
CA ASN A 82 11.02 16.65 -0.91
C ASN A 82 9.53 16.69 -1.26
N LYS A 83 8.89 17.81 -0.90
CA LYS A 83 7.48 18.05 -1.19
C LYS A 83 7.20 18.20 -2.69
N SER A 84 8.12 18.82 -3.43
CA SER A 84 7.95 19.08 -4.87
C SER A 84 7.86 17.77 -5.67
N ARG A 85 8.73 16.80 -5.35
CA ARG A 85 8.70 15.45 -5.94
C ARG A 85 7.40 14.70 -5.68
N ASN A 86 6.66 15.07 -4.63
CA ASN A 86 5.41 14.42 -4.25
C ASN A 86 4.15 15.26 -4.54
N LYS A 87 4.29 16.40 -5.25
CA LYS A 87 3.19 17.36 -5.46
C LYS A 87 1.96 16.71 -6.10
N GLU A 88 2.15 15.87 -7.12
CA GLU A 88 1.03 15.23 -7.84
C GLU A 88 0.27 14.23 -6.96
N TYR A 89 1.00 13.44 -6.16
CA TYR A 89 0.38 12.52 -5.20
C TYR A 89 -0.45 13.28 -4.17
N ILE A 90 0.07 14.40 -3.65
CA ILE A 90 -0.65 15.26 -2.70
C ILE A 90 -1.92 15.83 -3.34
N ASP A 91 -1.83 16.37 -4.56
CA ASP A 91 -2.99 16.94 -5.26
C ASP A 91 -4.11 15.91 -5.42
N GLN A 92 -3.80 14.75 -6.00
CA GLN A 92 -4.81 13.74 -6.27
C GLN A 92 -5.37 13.12 -4.99
N LEU A 93 -4.55 12.82 -3.98
CA LEU A 93 -5.04 12.35 -2.66
C LEU A 93 -5.95 13.39 -2.01
N THR A 94 -5.60 14.67 -2.12
CA THR A 94 -6.41 15.77 -1.58
C THR A 94 -7.74 15.88 -2.32
N ARG A 95 -7.73 15.81 -3.66
CA ARG A 95 -8.95 15.85 -4.48
C ARG A 95 -9.83 14.63 -4.21
N TYR A 96 -9.24 13.45 -4.07
CA TYR A 96 -9.94 12.22 -3.69
C TYR A 96 -10.66 12.42 -2.36
N LEU A 97 -9.94 12.75 -1.29
CA LEU A 97 -10.53 12.93 0.05
C LEU A 97 -11.58 14.05 0.11
N ASN A 98 -11.59 14.96 -0.87
CA ASN A 98 -12.58 16.02 -1.04
C ASN A 98 -13.76 15.65 -1.97
N GLY A 99 -13.80 14.44 -2.53
CA GLY A 99 -14.87 13.96 -3.40
C GLY A 99 -14.78 14.50 -4.83
N LYS A 100 -13.59 14.99 -5.23
CA LYS A 100 -13.32 15.61 -6.55
C LYS A 100 -12.51 14.72 -7.48
N LEU A 101 -12.24 13.47 -7.08
CA LEU A 101 -11.48 12.48 -7.84
C LEU A 101 -11.98 11.08 -7.47
N VAL A 102 -12.16 10.21 -8.46
CA VAL A 102 -12.56 8.81 -8.28
C VAL A 102 -11.40 7.85 -8.59
N GLU A 103 -10.52 8.22 -9.51
CA GLU A 103 -9.43 7.38 -10.01
C GLU A 103 -8.08 8.12 -9.97
N PHE A 104 -7.06 7.44 -9.47
CA PHE A 104 -5.68 7.94 -9.43
C PHE A 104 -4.96 7.60 -10.73
N THR A 105 -4.17 8.55 -11.26
CA THR A 105 -3.47 8.39 -12.56
C THR A 105 -1.96 8.30 -12.43
N PHE A 106 -1.43 8.47 -11.22
CA PHE A 106 0.00 8.41 -10.95
C PHE A 106 0.49 6.96 -10.78
N PRO A 107 1.78 6.68 -11.00
CA PRO A 107 2.33 5.34 -10.81
C PRO A 107 2.54 5.00 -9.32
N VAL A 108 2.51 3.71 -9.02
CA VAL A 108 2.78 3.16 -7.68
C VAL A 108 3.95 2.16 -7.72
N ASP A 109 4.71 2.09 -6.64
CA ASP A 109 5.79 1.13 -6.43
C ASP A 109 5.42 0.19 -5.26
N LEU A 110 4.95 -1.01 -5.58
CA LEU A 110 4.48 -1.97 -4.58
C LEU A 110 5.63 -2.77 -3.99
N ILE A 111 6.02 -2.42 -2.76
CA ILE A 111 7.08 -3.09 -2.01
C ILE A 111 6.47 -4.07 -1.01
N GLY A 112 6.70 -5.35 -1.25
CA GLY A 112 6.22 -6.44 -0.40
C GLY A 112 6.54 -7.81 -0.97
N THR A 113 6.13 -8.85 -0.25
CA THR A 113 6.28 -10.24 -0.72
C THR A 113 5.48 -10.49 -2.01
N PRO A 114 5.86 -11.49 -2.83
CA PRO A 114 5.10 -11.85 -4.02
C PRO A 114 3.62 -12.18 -3.74
N PHE A 115 3.31 -12.73 -2.55
CA PHE A 115 1.93 -12.97 -2.14
C PHE A 115 1.18 -11.67 -1.83
N GLN A 116 1.78 -10.77 -1.06
CA GLN A 116 1.21 -9.45 -0.76
C GLN A 116 0.93 -8.65 -2.04
N ILE A 117 1.91 -8.55 -2.93
CA ILE A 117 1.75 -7.82 -4.20
C ILE A 117 0.59 -8.38 -5.03
N ARG A 118 0.43 -9.72 -5.08
CA ARG A 118 -0.70 -10.36 -5.75
C ARG A 118 -2.04 -9.97 -5.13
N VAL A 119 -2.14 -9.97 -3.80
CA VAL A 119 -3.35 -9.54 -3.08
C VAL A 119 -3.65 -8.07 -3.39
N TRP A 120 -2.66 -7.19 -3.32
CA TRP A 120 -2.82 -5.75 -3.59
C TRP A 120 -3.25 -5.47 -5.03
N LYS A 121 -2.73 -6.22 -6.01
CA LYS A 121 -3.20 -6.16 -7.40
C LYS A 121 -4.66 -6.56 -7.55
N GLU A 122 -5.14 -7.56 -6.80
CA GLU A 122 -6.57 -7.91 -6.79
C GLU A 122 -7.44 -6.86 -6.06
N LEU A 123 -6.90 -6.19 -5.03
CA LEU A 123 -7.57 -5.07 -4.38
C LEU A 123 -7.78 -3.89 -5.34
N SER A 124 -6.76 -3.54 -6.13
CA SER A 124 -6.85 -2.45 -7.11
C SER A 124 -7.93 -2.64 -8.17
N LYS A 125 -8.40 -3.87 -8.38
CA LYS A 125 -9.49 -4.20 -9.31
C LYS A 125 -10.88 -3.99 -8.71
N ILE A 126 -11.00 -3.66 -7.42
CA ILE A 126 -12.30 -3.41 -6.78
C ILE A 126 -12.72 -1.97 -7.14
N PRO A 127 -13.84 -1.76 -7.86
CA PRO A 127 -14.27 -0.41 -8.27
C PRO A 127 -14.59 0.51 -7.08
N TYR A 128 -14.54 1.81 -7.33
CA TYR A 128 -15.01 2.83 -6.38
C TYR A 128 -16.47 2.58 -5.99
N GLY A 129 -16.79 2.68 -4.70
CA GLY A 129 -18.16 2.48 -4.18
C GLY A 129 -18.60 1.02 -4.10
N VAL A 130 -17.74 0.07 -4.48
CA VAL A 130 -18.04 -1.38 -4.45
C VAL A 130 -17.26 -2.04 -3.32
N THR A 131 -17.94 -2.91 -2.55
CA THR A 131 -17.31 -3.76 -1.55
C THR A 131 -17.30 -5.23 -1.96
N ILE A 132 -16.32 -5.97 -1.44
CA ILE A 132 -16.27 -7.43 -1.53
C ILE A 132 -15.93 -8.04 -0.17
N THR A 133 -16.16 -9.34 0.00
CA THR A 133 -15.78 -10.05 1.22
C THR A 133 -14.35 -10.57 1.15
N TYR A 134 -13.73 -10.82 2.31
CA TYR A 134 -12.43 -11.52 2.37
C TYR A 134 -12.46 -12.89 1.67
N LYS A 135 -13.60 -13.59 1.70
CA LYS A 135 -13.80 -14.85 0.99
C LYS A 135 -13.77 -14.67 -0.54
N GLN A 136 -14.42 -13.63 -1.05
CA GLN A 136 -14.37 -13.29 -2.48
C GLN A 136 -12.96 -12.88 -2.90
N LEU A 137 -12.26 -12.07 -2.10
CA LEU A 137 -10.87 -11.70 -2.38
C LEU A 137 -9.95 -12.93 -2.41
N ALA A 138 -10.09 -13.85 -1.44
CA ALA A 138 -9.31 -15.07 -1.40
C ALA A 138 -9.53 -15.97 -2.63
N LYS A 139 -10.76 -16.01 -3.15
CA LYS A 139 -11.07 -16.68 -4.42
C LYS A 139 -10.37 -16.00 -5.60
N ARG A 140 -10.39 -14.67 -5.70
CA ARG A 140 -9.72 -13.90 -6.77
C ARG A 140 -8.19 -14.10 -6.78
N VAL A 141 -7.58 -14.19 -5.60
CA VAL A 141 -6.13 -14.40 -5.43
C VAL A 141 -5.71 -15.85 -5.75
N GLY A 142 -6.66 -16.79 -5.86
CA GLY A 142 -6.38 -18.20 -6.14
C GLY A 142 -6.13 -19.05 -4.88
N VAL A 143 -6.51 -18.55 -3.70
CA VAL A 143 -6.36 -19.25 -2.42
C VAL A 143 -7.69 -19.30 -1.65
N PRO A 144 -8.73 -19.99 -2.14
CA PRO A 144 -10.09 -19.90 -1.58
C PRO A 144 -10.22 -20.23 -0.09
N LYS A 145 -9.34 -21.08 0.44
CA LYS A 145 -9.27 -21.45 1.87
C LYS A 145 -8.32 -20.56 2.69
N GLY A 146 -7.59 -19.65 2.06
CA GLY A 146 -6.53 -18.81 2.64
C GLY A 146 -6.99 -17.42 3.10
N PHE A 147 -8.23 -17.26 3.55
CA PHE A 147 -8.81 -15.95 3.90
C PHE A 147 -8.03 -15.23 5.02
N GLN A 148 -7.44 -15.96 5.97
CA GLN A 148 -6.60 -15.36 7.02
C GLN A 148 -5.30 -14.75 6.45
N ALA A 149 -4.61 -15.47 5.55
CA ALA A 149 -3.40 -14.98 4.90
C ALA A 149 -3.70 -13.74 4.04
N VAL A 150 -4.82 -13.78 3.31
CA VAL A 150 -5.33 -12.62 2.54
C VAL A 150 -5.67 -11.45 3.45
N GLY A 151 -6.30 -11.69 4.60
CA GLY A 151 -6.58 -10.65 5.60
C GLY A 151 -5.31 -9.98 6.14
N LYS A 152 -4.27 -10.77 6.45
CA LYS A 152 -2.95 -10.25 6.84
C LYS A 152 -2.33 -9.40 5.73
N ALA A 153 -2.31 -9.89 4.49
CA ALA A 153 -1.80 -9.15 3.34
C ALA A 153 -2.59 -7.85 3.07
N ASN A 154 -3.91 -7.87 3.23
CA ASN A 154 -4.77 -6.68 3.14
C ASN A 154 -4.41 -5.64 4.21
N GLY A 155 -4.14 -6.08 5.44
CA GLY A 155 -3.72 -5.21 6.54
C GLY A 155 -2.31 -4.65 6.39
N SER A 156 -1.41 -5.36 5.70
CA SER A 156 -0.03 -4.90 5.41
C SER A 156 0.09 -3.97 4.20
N ASN A 157 -1.03 -3.51 3.63
CA ASN A 157 -1.01 -2.62 2.47
C ASN A 157 -0.23 -1.31 2.75
N PRO A 158 0.88 -1.04 2.04
CA PRO A 158 1.66 0.18 2.24
C PRO A 158 1.00 1.44 1.65
N LEU A 159 -0.03 1.28 0.80
CA LEU A 159 -0.70 2.35 0.08
C LEU A 159 -2.21 2.35 0.35
N PRO A 160 -2.68 2.55 1.60
CA PRO A 160 -4.11 2.74 1.88
C PRO A 160 -4.69 3.88 1.03
N ILE A 161 -6.01 3.87 0.81
CA ILE A 161 -6.75 4.77 -0.10
C ILE A 161 -6.49 4.45 -1.58
N VAL A 162 -5.22 4.43 -2.02
CA VAL A 162 -4.83 4.16 -3.42
C VAL A 162 -5.02 2.68 -3.78
N ILE A 163 -4.51 1.79 -2.93
CA ILE A 163 -4.84 0.37 -2.95
C ILE A 163 -5.99 0.19 -1.95
N PRO A 164 -7.22 -0.13 -2.41
CA PRO A 164 -8.43 0.11 -1.64
C PRO A 164 -8.73 -1.04 -0.65
N CYS A 165 -7.84 -1.26 0.32
CA CYS A 165 -8.01 -2.29 1.35
C CYS A 165 -9.23 -2.08 2.27
N HIS A 166 -9.78 -0.86 2.30
CA HIS A 166 -11.03 -0.54 3.01
C HIS A 166 -12.29 -1.11 2.32
N ARG A 167 -12.22 -1.45 1.02
CA ARG A 167 -13.34 -2.05 0.26
C ARG A 167 -13.57 -3.53 0.54
N VAL A 168 -12.77 -4.15 1.42
CA VAL A 168 -12.92 -5.56 1.80
C VAL A 168 -13.55 -5.68 3.17
N ILE A 169 -14.67 -6.38 3.30
CA ILE A 169 -15.47 -6.51 4.53
C ILE A 169 -15.66 -7.98 4.97
N GLY A 170 -16.17 -8.18 6.19
CA GLY A 170 -16.62 -9.48 6.67
C GLY A 170 -17.77 -10.03 5.83
N SER A 171 -17.95 -11.35 5.82
CA SER A 171 -19.07 -11.98 5.10
C SER A 171 -20.44 -11.66 5.75
N ASP A 172 -20.42 -11.22 6.99
CA ASP A 172 -21.54 -10.77 7.81
C ASP A 172 -21.78 -9.25 7.73
N GLY A 173 -21.09 -8.54 6.82
CA GLY A 173 -21.15 -7.07 6.72
C GLY A 173 -20.18 -6.33 7.64
N SER A 174 -19.52 -7.03 8.58
CA SER A 174 -18.69 -6.38 9.59
C SER A 174 -17.48 -5.63 9.02
N LEU A 175 -17.23 -4.43 9.55
CA LEU A 175 -16.07 -3.59 9.20
C LEU A 175 -14.80 -4.02 9.97
N ILE A 176 -14.48 -5.31 9.95
CA ILE A 176 -13.31 -5.85 10.65
C ILE A 176 -12.00 -5.66 9.85
N GLY A 177 -10.87 -5.71 10.58
CA GLY A 177 -9.55 -5.97 9.99
C GLY A 177 -8.90 -4.80 9.24
N TYR A 178 -9.17 -3.55 9.62
CA TYR A 178 -8.51 -2.39 9.02
C TYR A 178 -7.37 -1.88 9.92
N ALA A 179 -6.12 -2.08 9.49
CA ALA A 179 -4.91 -1.67 10.24
C ALA A 179 -4.98 -0.19 10.65
N SER A 180 -5.40 0.61 9.69
CA SER A 180 -5.69 2.04 9.73
C SER A 180 -6.92 2.48 10.56
N GLY A 181 -7.65 1.54 11.18
CA GLY A 181 -8.75 1.80 12.13
C GLY A 181 -10.15 1.88 11.52
N VAL A 182 -11.12 1.26 12.19
CA VAL A 182 -12.50 1.09 11.69
C VAL A 182 -13.17 2.41 11.31
N LYS A 183 -12.95 3.48 12.10
CA LYS A 183 -13.49 4.83 11.80
C LYS A 183 -13.07 5.34 10.42
N THR A 184 -11.80 5.16 10.05
CA THR A 184 -11.29 5.59 8.76
C THR A 184 -11.84 4.74 7.61
N LYS A 185 -11.98 3.42 7.84
CA LYS A 185 -12.62 2.52 6.87
C LYS A 185 -14.07 2.92 6.61
N GLU A 186 -14.82 3.18 7.66
CA GLU A 186 -16.21 3.63 7.56
C GLU A 186 -16.29 4.98 6.83
N PHE A 187 -15.45 5.95 7.18
CA PHE A 187 -15.36 7.22 6.47
C PHE A 187 -15.14 7.02 4.97
N LEU A 188 -14.14 6.23 4.58
CA LEU A 188 -13.82 6.00 3.17
C LEU A 188 -14.96 5.29 2.44
N LEU A 189 -15.58 4.27 3.05
CA LEU A 189 -16.72 3.59 2.44
C LEU A 189 -17.91 4.54 2.23
N ARG A 190 -18.26 5.35 3.23
CA ARG A 190 -19.33 6.37 3.11
C ARG A 190 -18.99 7.43 2.08
N HIS A 191 -17.74 7.89 2.07
CA HIS A 191 -17.21 8.85 1.10
C HIS A 191 -17.38 8.34 -0.34
N GLU A 192 -17.19 7.04 -0.54
CA GLU A 192 -17.37 6.38 -1.84
C GLU A 192 -18.83 6.07 -2.20
N GLY A 193 -19.77 6.30 -1.29
CA GLY A 193 -21.17 5.92 -1.48
C GLY A 193 -21.41 4.41 -1.41
N ALA A 194 -20.48 3.64 -0.82
CA ALA A 194 -20.65 2.22 -0.63
C ALA A 194 -21.77 1.93 0.39
N ILE A 195 -22.66 0.98 0.07
CA ILE A 195 -23.69 0.52 0.99
C ILE A 195 -23.02 -0.31 2.08
N ILE A 196 -23.13 0.15 3.33
CA ILE A 196 -22.74 -0.59 4.53
C ILE A 196 -24.05 -1.19 5.08
N VAL A 197 -24.15 -2.52 5.04
CA VAL A 197 -25.31 -3.28 5.55
C VAL A 197 -24.99 -3.80 6.95
#